data_AF-A0A7C1IRK7-F1
#
_entry.id   AF-A0A7C1IRK7-F1
#
_cell.length_a   1.000
_cell.length_b   1.000
_cell.length_c   1.000
_cell.angle_alpha   90.00
_cell.angle_beta   90.00
_cell.angle_gamma   90.00
#
_symmetry.space_group_name_H-M   'P 1'
#
loop_
_entity.id
_entity.type
_entity.pdbx_description
1 polymer ?
#
loop_
_entity_poly.entity_id
_entity_poly.type
_entity_poly.pdbx_seq_one_letter_code
_entity_poly.pdbx_strand_id
1 'polypeptide(L)' 'ESAVNILAAQTDLYAAVIDDKIALKLGPAPWQPEGDGWQTALDGQDFAVWSRS' A
#
# COMPACT_ATOMS: atom_id res chain seq x y z
N GLU A 1 -2.31 -3.94 18.80
CA GLU A 1 -2.88 -4.57 17.59
C GLU A 1 -2.77 -3.54 16.48
N SER A 2 -2.47 -3.98 15.26
CA SER A 2 -2.43 -3.11 14.10
C SER A 2 -3.56 -3.51 13.15
N ALA A 3 -4.50 -2.59 12.91
CA ALA A 3 -5.64 -2.83 12.05
C ALA A 3 -5.19 -2.85 10.59
N VAL A 4 -5.61 -3.88 9.84
CA VAL A 4 -5.31 -4.02 8.41
C VAL A 4 -6.60 -3.81 7.62
N ASN A 5 -6.60 -2.81 6.74
CA ASN A 5 -7.68 -2.53 5.80
C ASN A 5 -7.27 -2.95 4.39
N ILE A 6 -7.89 -4.00 3.85
CA ILE A 6 -7.64 -4.49 2.49
C ILE A 6 -8.47 -3.67 1.50
N LEU A 7 -7.79 -3.04 0.54
CA LEU A 7 -8.41 -2.19 -0.48
C LEU A 7 -8.53 -2.92 -1.83
N ALA A 8 -7.62 -3.85 -2.11
CA ALA A 8 -7.68 -4.73 -3.27
C ALA A 8 -7.12 -6.11 -2.95
N ALA A 9 -7.77 -7.15 -3.47
CA ALA A 9 -7.32 -8.54 -3.42
C ALA A 9 -7.71 -9.22 -4.75
N GLN A 10 -6.88 -9.00 -5.76
CA GLN A 10 -7.05 -9.45 -7.14
C GLN A 10 -5.82 -10.26 -7.57
N THR A 11 -5.88 -10.94 -8.72
CA THR A 11 -4.81 -11.82 -9.21
C THR A 11 -3.46 -11.11 -9.35
N ASP A 12 -3.46 -9.84 -9.74
CA ASP A 12 -2.27 -9.03 -10.04
C ASP A 12 -2.08 -7.84 -9.07
N LEU A 13 -2.94 -7.74 -8.05
CA LEU A 13 -2.89 -6.65 -7.07
C LEU A 13 -3.41 -7.10 -5.70
N TYR A 14 -2.55 -6.97 -4.71
CA TYR A 14 -2.95 -6.90 -3.30
C TYR A 14 -2.56 -5.54 -2.75
N ALA A 15 -3.53 -4.76 -2.26
CA ALA A 15 -3.28 -3.46 -1.66
C ALA A 15 -3.97 -3.31 -0.31
N ALA A 16 -3.25 -2.73 0.66
CA ALA A 16 -3.75 -2.56 2.01
C ALA A 16 -3.18 -1.32 2.69
N VAL A 17 -3.91 -0.81 3.68
CA VAL A 17 -3.47 0.21 4.63
C VAL A 17 -3.44 -0.41 6.03
N ILE A 18 -2.36 -0.17 6.78
CA ILE A 18 -2.13 -0.69 8.13
C ILE A 18 -2.00 0.50 9.09
N ASP A 19 -2.83 0.51 10.13
CA ASP A 19 -2.89 1.55 11.18
C ASP A 19 -2.95 2.99 10.65
N ASP A 20 -3.48 3.20 9.45
CA ASP A 20 -3.46 4.49 8.74
C ASP A 20 -2.05 5.10 8.60
N LYS A 21 -0.99 4.29 8.71
CA LYS A 21 0.41 4.74 8.72
C LYS A 21 1.24 4.11 7.63
N ILE A 22 0.91 2.89 7.21
CA ILE A 22 1.60 2.16 6.15
C ILE A 22 0.59 1.81 5.06
N ALA A 23 0.93 2.11 3.82
CA ALA A 23 0.22 1.60 2.64
C ALA A 23 1.15 0.71 1.85
N LEU A 24 0.61 -0.33 1.20
CA LEU A 24 1.42 -1.18 0.32
C LEU A 24 0.62 -1.68 -0.87
N LYS A 25 1.34 -1.97 -1.97
CA LYS A 25 0.88 -2.87 -3.02
C LYS A 25 1.85 -4.02 -3.22
N LEU A 26 1.31 -5.17 -3.59
CA LEU A 26 2.00 -6.32 -4.16
C LEU A 26 1.36 -6.66 -5.50
N GLY A 27 2.17 -7.06 -6.46
CA GLY A 27 1.76 -7.42 -7.81
C GLY A 27 2.01 -6.31 -8.85
N PRO A 28 1.95 -6.69 -10.14
CA PRO A 28 2.32 -5.80 -11.25
C PRO A 28 1.26 -4.73 -11.53
N ALA A 29 0.01 -4.89 -11.09
CA ALA A 29 -1.01 -3.89 -11.35
C ALA A 29 -0.68 -2.55 -10.65
N PRO A 30 -1.03 -1.41 -11.26
CA PRO A 30 -0.77 -0.10 -10.69
C PRO A 30 -1.70 0.15 -9.51
N TRP A 31 -1.14 0.71 -8.43
CA TRP A 31 -1.89 1.20 -7.28
C TRP A 31 -1.03 2.16 -6.49
N GLN A 32 -1.65 3.12 -5.81
CA GLN A 32 -1.02 3.99 -4.82
C GLN A 32 -2.08 4.43 -3.80
N PRO A 33 -1.69 4.75 -2.56
CA PRO A 33 -2.65 5.23 -1.58
C PRO A 33 -3.20 6.60 -1.97
N GLU A 34 -4.47 6.83 -1.65
CA GLU A 34 -5.13 8.12 -1.81
C GLU A 34 -4.97 9.00 -0.55
N GLY A 35 -5.06 10.32 -0.75
CA GLY A 35 -4.95 11.32 0.30
C GLY A 35 -3.54 11.87 0.53
N ASP A 36 -3.44 12.87 1.40
CA ASP A 36 -2.20 13.60 1.65
C ASP A 36 -1.28 12.89 2.66
N GLY A 37 0.01 13.21 2.62
CA GLY A 37 1.00 12.81 3.61
C GLY A 37 1.70 11.47 3.34
N TRP A 38 1.26 10.71 2.34
CA TRP A 38 1.96 9.50 1.92
C TRP A 38 3.30 9.83 1.26
N GLN A 39 4.36 9.16 1.71
CA GLN A 39 5.70 9.23 1.13
C GLN A 39 6.14 7.82 0.77
N THR A 40 6.80 7.65 -0.38
CA THR A 40 7.39 6.36 -0.75
C THR A 40 8.46 6.01 0.28
N ALA A 41 8.28 4.88 0.97
CA ALA A 41 9.25 4.34 1.90
C ALA A 41 10.21 3.36 1.19
N LEU A 42 9.66 2.55 0.29
CA LEU A 42 10.41 1.56 -0.50
C LEU A 42 9.58 1.16 -1.72
N ASP A 43 10.21 1.02 -2.90
CA ASP A 43 9.58 0.47 -4.09
C ASP A 43 10.54 -0.45 -4.86
N GLY A 44 9.97 -1.28 -5.73
CA GLY A 44 10.73 -2.20 -6.57
C GLY A 44 9.84 -2.92 -7.57
N GLN A 45 10.36 -4.00 -8.16
CA GLN A 45 9.59 -4.79 -9.11
C GLN A 45 8.36 -5.40 -8.42
N ASP A 46 7.18 -5.05 -8.91
CA ASP A 46 5.88 -5.56 -8.47
C ASP A 46 5.56 -5.32 -6.99
N PHE A 47 6.17 -4.32 -6.35
CA PHE A 47 5.76 -3.87 -5.02
C PHE A 47 6.08 -2.39 -4.79
N ALA A 48 5.32 -1.77 -3.88
CA ALA A 48 5.66 -0.47 -3.32
C ALA A 48 5.04 -0.32 -1.92
N VAL A 49 5.73 0.42 -1.06
CA VAL A 49 5.35 0.72 0.32
C VAL A 49 5.44 2.22 0.53
N TRP A 50 4.38 2.78 1.12
CA TRP A 50 4.29 4.17 1.52
C TRP A 50 4.12 4.27 3.03
N SER A 51 4.63 5.34 3.61
CA SER A 51 4.43 5.67 5.02
C SER A 51 3.96 7.11 5.18
N ARG A 52 3.17 7.37 6.22
CA ARG A 52 2.84 8.71 6.69
C ARG A 52 2.91 8.79 8.22
N SER A 53 3.10 10.01 8.75
CA SER A 53 3.17 10.29 10.19
C SER A 53 1.80 10.56 10.79
#